data_AF-A0A1V9XBY4-F1
#
_entry.id   AF-A0A1V9XBY4-F1
#
_cell.length_a   1.000
_cell.length_b   1.000
_cell.length_c   1.000
_cell.angle_alpha   90.00
_cell.angle_beta   90.00
_cell.angle_gamma   90.00
#
_symmetry.space_group_name_H-M   'P 1'
#
loop_
_entity.id
_entity.type
_entity.pdbx_description
1 polymer ?
#
loop_
_entity_poly.entity_id
_entity_poly.type
_entity_poly.pdbx_seq_one_letter_code
_entity_poly.pdbx_strand_id
1 'polypeptide(L)'
;MEPITDICVVQEAKNAPQGYSVIELTGDVGQDADLWKDKGLFFGRKETRYLCFARKFSLDCVESVSVQVTPPPNVLTISLTRDTGGQSVDQTTLRTYKNSADGRSVAGESTACAKNWIDDIPYQLNAQLLPITRLPVIHLKTASQIYSQFNYDFSLEREILRATPPQDFSSPPNFPGENNGLVDVE
;
A
#
# COMPACT_ATOMS: atom_id res chain seq x y z
N MET A 1 -1.73 -10.63 -1.12
CA MET A 1 -3.14 -10.31 -1.41
C MET A 1 -3.16 -9.01 -2.17
N GLU A 2 -3.77 -8.98 -3.35
CA GLU A 2 -3.85 -7.76 -4.18
C GLU A 2 -4.83 -6.74 -3.57
N PRO A 3 -4.60 -5.43 -3.75
CA PRO A 3 -5.47 -4.38 -3.20
C PRO A 3 -6.85 -4.39 -3.88
N ILE A 4 -7.85 -3.86 -3.19
CA ILE A 4 -9.16 -3.57 -3.81
C ILE A 4 -8.99 -2.33 -4.69
N THR A 5 -9.39 -2.43 -5.95
CA THR A 5 -9.19 -1.37 -6.96
C THR A 5 -10.51 -0.75 -7.41
N ASP A 6 -11.61 -1.49 -7.29
CA ASP A 6 -12.95 -0.98 -7.55
C ASP A 6 -14.00 -1.71 -6.69
N ILE A 7 -15.11 -1.01 -6.44
CA ILE A 7 -16.27 -1.52 -5.72
C ILE A 7 -17.53 -1.09 -6.47
N CYS A 8 -18.54 -1.95 -6.51
CA CYS A 8 -19.87 -1.61 -7.00
C CYS A 8 -20.96 -2.41 -6.28
N VAL A 9 -22.20 -2.09 -6.55
CA VAL A 9 -23.36 -2.85 -6.10
C VAL A 9 -24.06 -3.45 -7.32
N VAL A 10 -24.57 -4.68 -7.20
CA VAL A 10 -25.41 -5.33 -8.21
C VAL A 10 -26.74 -5.75 -7.61
N GLN A 11 -27.78 -5.87 -8.43
CA GLN A 11 -29.08 -6.35 -7.99
C GLN A 11 -29.09 -7.86 -7.76
N GLU A 12 -28.55 -8.64 -8.69
CA GLU A 12 -28.45 -10.10 -8.55
C GLU A 12 -26.99 -10.56 -8.50
N ALA A 13 -26.62 -11.40 -7.52
CA ALA A 13 -25.23 -11.80 -7.31
C ALA A 13 -24.56 -12.43 -8.55
N LYS A 14 -25.31 -13.25 -9.30
CA LYS A 14 -24.86 -13.87 -10.56
C LYS A 14 -24.52 -12.86 -11.66
N ASN A 15 -24.97 -11.61 -11.54
CA ASN A 15 -24.70 -10.53 -12.49
C ASN A 15 -23.44 -9.73 -12.09
N ALA A 16 -22.64 -10.23 -11.15
CA ALA A 16 -21.35 -9.63 -10.82
C ALA A 16 -20.50 -9.41 -12.09
N PRO A 17 -19.92 -8.21 -12.29
CA PRO A 17 -19.13 -7.94 -13.47
C PRO A 17 -17.92 -8.87 -13.58
N GLN A 18 -17.44 -9.12 -14.80
CA GLN A 18 -16.26 -9.94 -15.01
C GLN A 18 -15.06 -9.39 -14.24
N GLY A 19 -14.37 -10.26 -13.48
CA GLY A 19 -13.22 -9.91 -12.65
C GLY A 19 -13.56 -9.30 -11.29
N TYR A 20 -14.84 -9.33 -10.89
CA TYR A 20 -15.29 -8.95 -9.55
C TYR A 20 -15.62 -10.21 -8.73
N SER A 21 -15.37 -10.12 -7.43
CA SER A 21 -15.92 -11.04 -6.44
C SER A 21 -17.13 -10.39 -5.79
N VAL A 22 -18.19 -11.17 -5.60
CA VAL A 22 -19.42 -10.74 -4.93
C VAL A 22 -19.43 -11.22 -3.48
N ILE A 23 -19.95 -10.39 -2.58
CA ILE A 23 -20.20 -10.74 -1.18
C ILE A 23 -21.67 -11.16 -1.07
N GLU A 24 -21.91 -12.47 -1.20
CA GLU A 24 -23.25 -13.07 -1.07
C GLU A 24 -23.59 -13.42 0.37
N LEU A 25 -22.55 -13.74 1.17
CA LEU A 25 -22.70 -14.21 2.54
C LEU A 25 -21.86 -13.39 3.50
N THR A 26 -22.35 -13.24 4.73
CA THR A 26 -21.59 -12.61 5.81
C THR A 26 -20.43 -13.50 6.24
N GLY A 27 -19.29 -12.90 6.57
CA GLY A 27 -18.07 -13.65 6.91
C GLY A 27 -18.08 -14.32 8.28
N ASP A 28 -19.03 -13.97 9.13
CA ASP A 28 -19.16 -14.46 10.50
C ASP A 28 -20.03 -15.74 10.58
N VAL A 29 -21.30 -15.65 10.23
CA VAL A 29 -22.31 -16.71 10.38
C VAL A 29 -22.78 -17.24 9.02
N GLY A 30 -22.31 -16.66 7.90
CA GLY A 30 -22.68 -17.12 6.56
C GLY A 30 -24.14 -16.83 6.19
N GLN A 31 -24.70 -15.71 6.66
CA GLN A 31 -26.07 -15.31 6.33
C GLN A 31 -26.11 -14.50 5.02
N ASP A 32 -27.27 -14.41 4.37
CA ASP A 32 -27.49 -13.59 3.15
C ASP A 32 -27.02 -12.15 3.42
N ALA A 33 -26.09 -11.66 2.60
CA ALA A 33 -25.48 -10.34 2.74
C ALA A 33 -26.21 -9.25 1.93
N ASP A 34 -27.51 -9.43 1.71
CA ASP A 34 -28.38 -8.48 1.03
C ASP A 34 -28.40 -7.13 1.76
N LEU A 35 -28.03 -6.07 1.03
CA LEU A 35 -28.00 -4.70 1.52
C LEU A 35 -29.35 -3.98 1.39
N TRP A 36 -30.32 -4.59 0.69
CA TRP A 36 -31.62 -3.98 0.47
C TRP A 36 -32.58 -4.26 1.62
N LYS A 37 -33.25 -3.22 2.11
CA LYS A 37 -34.32 -3.38 3.09
C LYS A 37 -35.62 -3.61 2.35
N ASP A 38 -36.19 -4.80 2.47
CA ASP A 38 -37.48 -5.14 1.87
C ASP A 38 -38.58 -4.15 2.30
N LYS A 39 -39.20 -3.48 1.31
CA LYS A 39 -40.24 -2.44 1.55
C LYS A 39 -41.67 -2.98 1.71
N GLY A 40 -41.89 -4.30 1.70
CA GLY A 40 -43.19 -4.83 2.10
C GLY A 40 -43.53 -6.21 1.55
N LEU A 41 -43.90 -7.10 2.46
CA LEU A 41 -44.32 -8.50 2.29
C LEU A 41 -45.64 -8.70 1.49
N PHE A 42 -46.25 -7.65 0.94
CA PHE A 42 -47.67 -7.74 0.54
C PHE A 42 -47.96 -7.74 -0.97
N PHE A 43 -47.16 -7.12 -1.85
CA PHE A 43 -47.47 -7.11 -3.31
C PHE A 43 -46.25 -6.95 -4.26
N GLY A 44 -45.01 -7.05 -3.77
CA GLY A 44 -43.80 -6.79 -4.56
C GLY A 44 -42.86 -8.00 -4.69
N ARG A 45 -42.10 -8.07 -5.79
CA ARG A 45 -40.97 -9.01 -5.94
C ARG A 45 -39.86 -8.60 -4.97
N LYS A 46 -39.26 -9.56 -4.25
CA LYS A 46 -38.07 -9.31 -3.41
C LYS A 46 -37.00 -8.64 -4.27
N GLU A 47 -36.53 -7.48 -3.82
CA GLU A 47 -35.38 -6.80 -4.41
C GLU A 47 -34.16 -7.04 -3.54
N THR A 48 -33.03 -7.38 -4.17
CA THR A 48 -31.77 -7.67 -3.50
C THR A 48 -30.69 -6.71 -3.95
N ARG A 49 -29.66 -6.47 -3.13
CA ARG A 49 -28.47 -5.69 -3.48
C ARG A 49 -27.22 -6.30 -2.85
N TYR A 50 -26.24 -6.63 -3.68
CA TYR A 50 -24.99 -7.28 -3.26
C TYR A 50 -23.77 -6.42 -3.57
N LEU A 51 -22.84 -6.34 -2.63
CA LEU A 51 -21.56 -5.64 -2.81
C LEU A 51 -20.61 -6.50 -3.65
N CYS A 52 -19.98 -5.89 -4.64
CA CYS A 52 -18.94 -6.50 -5.46
C CYS A 52 -17.64 -5.70 -5.34
N PHE A 53 -16.51 -6.38 -5.42
CA PHE A 53 -15.18 -5.75 -5.43
C PHE A 53 -14.24 -6.41 -6.44
N ALA A 54 -13.33 -5.63 -7.01
CA ALA A 54 -12.26 -6.12 -7.89
C ALA A 54 -10.90 -5.96 -7.22
N ARG A 55 -10.02 -6.95 -7.41
CA ARG A 55 -8.63 -6.92 -6.96
C ARG A 55 -7.71 -7.10 -8.15
N LYS A 56 -6.70 -6.23 -8.25
CA LYS A 56 -5.68 -6.23 -9.31
C LYS A 56 -4.41 -5.60 -8.76
N PHE A 57 -3.26 -5.96 -9.33
CA PHE A 57 -2.05 -5.16 -9.15
C PHE A 57 -2.26 -3.77 -9.77
N SER A 58 -2.33 -2.75 -8.92
CA SER A 58 -2.60 -1.37 -9.30
C SER A 58 -1.97 -0.44 -8.28
N LEU A 59 -1.50 0.71 -8.74
CA LEU A 59 -1.10 1.80 -7.87
C LEU A 59 -2.31 2.62 -7.38
N ASP A 60 -3.43 2.52 -8.08
CA ASP A 60 -4.71 3.10 -7.69
C ASP A 60 -5.53 2.07 -6.92
N CYS A 61 -5.96 2.40 -5.71
CA CYS A 61 -6.73 1.49 -4.85
C CYS A 61 -7.82 2.22 -4.06
N VAL A 62 -8.82 1.45 -3.64
CA VAL A 62 -9.84 1.93 -2.72
C VAL A 62 -9.23 2.00 -1.31
N GLU A 63 -9.15 3.20 -0.77
CA GLU A 63 -8.58 3.48 0.54
C GLU A 63 -9.61 3.31 1.66
N SER A 64 -10.83 3.82 1.45
CA SER A 64 -11.90 3.68 2.42
C SER A 64 -13.29 3.66 1.79
N VAL A 65 -14.22 3.04 2.51
CA VAL A 65 -15.65 2.97 2.16
C VAL A 65 -16.46 3.48 3.34
N SER A 66 -17.42 4.35 3.07
CA SER A 66 -18.35 4.83 4.11
C SER A 66 -19.78 4.89 3.61
N VAL A 67 -20.72 4.87 4.56
CA VAL A 67 -22.16 4.84 4.32
C VAL A 67 -22.71 6.17 4.82
N GLN A 68 -23.28 7.00 3.93
CA GLN A 68 -23.79 8.33 4.28
C GLN A 68 -25.16 8.60 3.65
N VAL A 69 -26.08 9.18 4.42
CA VAL A 69 -27.44 9.55 3.97
C VAL A 69 -27.39 10.73 2.98
N THR A 70 -26.57 11.73 3.29
CA THR A 70 -26.32 12.88 2.42
C THR A 70 -24.87 12.88 2.00
N PRO A 71 -24.54 12.58 0.73
CA PRO A 71 -23.16 12.63 0.28
C PRO A 71 -22.68 14.09 0.23
N PRO A 72 -21.45 14.39 0.68
CA PRO A 72 -20.87 15.70 0.44
C PRO A 72 -20.63 15.93 -1.06
N PRO A 73 -20.57 17.20 -1.50
CA PRO A 73 -20.19 17.51 -2.87
C PRO A 73 -18.80 16.93 -3.20
N ASN A 74 -18.62 16.52 -4.45
CA ASN A 74 -17.33 16.08 -5.04
C ASN A 74 -16.80 14.73 -4.54
N VAL A 75 -17.71 13.78 -4.32
CA VAL A 75 -17.39 12.44 -3.82
C VAL A 75 -17.87 11.38 -4.80
N LEU A 76 -17.03 10.35 -5.01
CA LEU A 76 -17.44 9.16 -5.74
C LEU A 76 -18.45 8.38 -4.93
N THR A 77 -19.67 8.36 -5.45
CA THR A 77 -20.82 7.71 -4.85
C THR A 77 -21.27 6.53 -5.71
N ILE A 78 -21.64 5.43 -5.06
CA ILE A 78 -22.31 4.31 -5.70
C ILE A 78 -23.79 4.44 -5.38
N SER A 79 -24.51 5.20 -6.21
CA SER A 79 -25.96 5.44 -6.08
C SER A 79 -26.81 4.49 -6.93
N LEU A 80 -26.20 3.85 -7.94
CA LEU A 80 -26.87 2.95 -8.87
C LEU A 80 -26.22 1.56 -8.88
N THR A 81 -27.02 0.53 -9.12
CA THR A 81 -26.54 -0.82 -9.40
C THR A 81 -25.84 -0.86 -10.74
N ARG A 82 -24.76 -1.63 -10.82
CA ARG A 82 -23.95 -1.74 -12.05
C ARG A 82 -24.62 -2.59 -13.12
N ASP A 83 -25.48 -3.54 -12.75
CA ASP A 83 -26.15 -4.45 -13.66
C ASP A 83 -27.46 -3.89 -14.23
N THR A 84 -28.29 -3.27 -13.39
CA THR A 84 -29.62 -2.80 -13.79
C THR A 84 -29.78 -1.29 -13.84
N GLY A 85 -28.83 -0.53 -13.27
CA GLY A 85 -28.97 0.93 -13.14
C GLY A 85 -30.06 1.37 -12.16
N GLY A 86 -30.63 0.44 -11.38
CA GLY A 86 -31.57 0.74 -10.31
C GLY A 86 -30.86 1.36 -9.10
N GLN A 87 -31.60 1.84 -8.10
CA GLN A 87 -31.00 2.40 -6.89
C GLN A 87 -30.13 1.36 -6.16
N SER A 88 -28.89 1.70 -5.80
CA SER A 88 -27.91 0.77 -5.19
C SER A 88 -28.21 0.40 -3.74
N VAL A 89 -28.58 1.36 -2.91
CA VAL A 89 -28.86 1.19 -1.48
C VAL A 89 -30.03 2.11 -1.11
N ASP A 90 -30.93 1.62 -0.26
CA ASP A 90 -32.08 2.40 0.19
C ASP A 90 -31.64 3.53 1.12
N GLN A 91 -32.10 4.75 0.83
CA GLN A 91 -31.90 5.97 1.63
C GLN A 91 -30.43 6.39 1.90
N THR A 92 -29.46 5.68 1.33
CA THR A 92 -28.05 5.84 1.69
C THR A 92 -27.15 5.65 0.48
N THR A 93 -25.97 6.27 0.51
CA THR A 93 -24.99 6.19 -0.57
C THR A 93 -23.70 5.59 -0.06
N LEU A 94 -23.15 4.63 -0.80
CA LEU A 94 -21.80 4.12 -0.55
C LEU A 94 -20.79 5.09 -1.15
N ARG A 95 -19.88 5.56 -0.32
CA ARG A 95 -18.75 6.41 -0.69
C ARG A 95 -17.51 5.56 -0.87
N THR A 96 -16.75 5.85 -1.92
CA THR A 96 -15.41 5.26 -2.10
C THR A 96 -14.37 6.37 -2.20
N TYR A 97 -13.25 6.18 -1.51
CA TYR A 97 -12.07 7.01 -1.66
C TYR A 97 -11.04 6.24 -2.46
N LYS A 98 -10.55 6.82 -3.54
CA LYS A 98 -9.51 6.22 -4.37
C LYS A 98 -8.25 7.06 -4.26
N ASN A 99 -7.16 6.43 -3.84
CA ASN A 99 -5.83 7.03 -3.95
C ASN A 99 -5.34 6.77 -5.38
N SER A 100 -4.80 7.79 -6.05
CA SER A 100 -4.15 7.62 -7.34
C SER A 100 -2.67 7.97 -7.24
N ALA A 101 -1.81 7.08 -7.74
CA ALA A 101 -0.37 7.29 -7.65
C ALA A 101 0.15 8.46 -8.50
N ASP A 102 -0.66 8.96 -9.42
CA ASP A 102 -0.36 10.17 -10.20
C ASP A 102 -0.75 11.47 -9.45
N GLY A 103 -1.15 11.38 -8.17
CA GLY A 103 -1.58 12.54 -7.37
C GLY A 103 -2.89 13.18 -7.86
N ARG A 104 -3.55 12.55 -8.84
CA ARG A 104 -4.80 13.02 -9.45
C ARG A 104 -5.96 12.19 -8.92
N SER A 105 -6.57 12.66 -7.84
CA SER A 105 -7.88 12.20 -7.41
C SER A 105 -8.86 12.40 -8.55
N VAL A 106 -9.24 11.33 -9.27
CA VAL A 106 -10.21 11.41 -10.36
C VAL A 106 -11.62 11.51 -9.74
N ALA A 107 -11.94 12.70 -9.25
CA ALA A 107 -13.32 13.15 -9.16
C ALA A 107 -13.60 13.90 -10.48
N GLY A 108 -14.65 13.49 -11.19
CA GLY A 108 -15.27 14.37 -12.17
C GLY A 108 -15.51 15.72 -11.49
N GLU A 109 -14.88 16.75 -12.03
CA GLU A 109 -14.92 18.18 -11.66
C GLU A 109 -15.36 18.50 -10.22
N SER A 110 -14.38 18.75 -9.33
CA SER A 110 -14.26 20.01 -8.57
C SER A 110 -13.37 19.85 -7.33
N THR A 111 -12.28 20.63 -7.33
CA THR A 111 -11.30 20.95 -6.26
C THR A 111 -10.58 19.80 -5.56
N ALA A 112 -9.36 19.56 -6.05
CA ALA A 112 -8.38 18.59 -5.57
C ALA A 112 -8.05 18.71 -4.08
N CYS A 113 -8.32 17.66 -3.31
CA CYS A 113 -7.49 17.30 -2.17
C CYS A 113 -6.23 16.63 -2.75
N ALA A 114 -5.19 17.45 -2.97
CA ALA A 114 -3.85 16.97 -3.29
C ALA A 114 -3.10 16.77 -1.97
N LYS A 115 -3.26 15.61 -1.34
CA LYS A 115 -2.38 15.17 -0.25
C LYS A 115 -1.46 14.11 -0.82
N ASN A 116 -0.16 14.42 -0.93
CA ASN A 116 0.85 13.43 -1.25
C ASN A 116 1.07 12.55 -0.02
N TRP A 117 1.33 11.26 -0.24
CA TRP A 117 1.61 10.27 0.80
C TRP A 117 2.79 10.60 1.74
N ILE A 118 3.58 11.62 1.41
CA ILE A 118 4.71 12.11 2.21
C ILE A 118 4.37 13.36 3.04
N ASP A 119 3.22 13.99 2.81
CA ASP A 119 2.83 15.26 3.43
C ASP A 119 2.48 15.13 4.93
N ASP A 120 2.20 13.91 5.40
CA ASP A 120 1.95 13.61 6.82
C ASP A 120 3.22 13.05 7.53
N ILE A 121 4.38 13.02 6.86
CA ILE A 121 5.67 12.72 7.50
C ILE A 121 6.29 14.05 7.97
N PRO A 122 6.45 14.28 9.29
CA PRO A 122 7.12 15.47 9.78
C PRO A 122 8.63 15.35 9.50
N TYR A 123 9.06 15.80 8.33
CA TYR A 123 10.48 16.00 8.04
C TYR A 123 10.81 17.48 8.23
N GLN A 124 11.81 17.74 9.07
CA GLN A 124 12.44 19.06 9.14
C GLN A 124 13.80 18.95 8.46
N LEU A 125 14.08 19.85 7.51
CA LEU A 125 15.41 19.92 6.91
C LEU A 125 16.43 20.23 8.02
N ASN A 126 17.54 19.50 8.06
CA ASN A 126 18.61 19.78 9.03
C ASN A 126 18.97 21.28 8.94
N ALA A 127 18.89 22.00 10.05
CA ALA A 127 19.12 23.44 10.12
C ALA A 127 20.51 23.85 9.60
N GLN A 128 21.50 22.95 9.68
CA GLN A 128 22.84 23.16 9.14
C GLN A 128 22.90 23.16 7.61
N LEU A 129 21.84 22.68 6.95
CA LEU A 129 21.70 22.62 5.50
C LEU A 129 20.89 23.82 4.95
N LEU A 130 20.63 24.85 5.75
CA LEU A 130 20.02 26.09 5.27
C LEU A 130 21.09 27.18 5.12
N PRO A 131 21.14 27.90 3.98
CA PRO A 131 20.16 27.92 2.89
C PRO A 131 20.56 26.99 1.73
N ILE A 132 19.84 25.88 1.52
CA ILE A 132 19.86 25.18 0.22
C ILE A 132 19.06 26.03 -0.78
N THR A 133 19.77 26.71 -1.66
CA THR A 133 19.17 27.48 -2.78
C THR A 133 18.90 26.62 -4.01
N ARG A 134 19.52 25.43 -4.08
CA ARG A 134 19.33 24.48 -5.18
C ARG A 134 19.54 23.06 -4.70
N LEU A 135 18.53 22.22 -4.87
CA LEU A 135 18.66 20.78 -4.59
C LEU A 135 19.65 20.15 -5.59
N PRO A 136 20.45 19.17 -5.16
CA PRO A 136 21.32 18.43 -6.07
C PRO A 136 20.48 17.68 -7.11
N VAL A 137 21.00 17.58 -8.33
CA VAL A 137 20.33 16.82 -9.40
C VAL A 137 20.39 15.33 -9.05
N ILE A 138 19.25 14.74 -8.76
CA ILE A 138 19.13 13.30 -8.52
C ILE A 138 19.03 12.61 -9.87
N HIS A 139 20.05 11.83 -10.23
CA HIS A 139 20.03 11.01 -11.44
C HIS A 139 19.25 9.72 -11.18
N LEU A 140 18.07 9.60 -11.79
CA LEU A 140 17.29 8.36 -11.77
C LEU A 140 18.05 7.27 -12.53
N LYS A 141 18.20 6.11 -11.90
CA LYS A 141 18.85 4.93 -12.48
C LYS A 141 17.87 3.75 -12.50
N THR A 142 17.97 2.90 -13.51
CA THR A 142 17.23 1.63 -13.54
C THR A 142 17.81 0.65 -12.51
N ALA A 143 17.01 -0.33 -12.09
CA ALA A 143 17.50 -1.38 -11.19
C ALA A 143 18.77 -2.07 -11.74
N SER A 144 18.81 -2.35 -13.05
CA SER A 144 19.99 -2.91 -13.71
C SER A 144 21.23 -2.01 -13.62
N GLN A 145 21.07 -0.69 -13.75
CA GLN A 145 22.17 0.26 -13.63
C GLN A 145 22.70 0.31 -12.19
N ILE A 146 21.82 0.23 -11.19
CA ILE A 146 22.23 0.16 -9.78
C ILE A 146 23.02 -1.12 -9.53
N TYR A 147 22.50 -2.29 -9.91
CA TYR A 147 23.19 -3.57 -9.69
C TYR A 147 24.54 -3.65 -10.41
N SER A 148 24.68 -3.04 -11.59
CA SER A 148 25.96 -2.98 -12.29
C SER A 148 27.04 -2.20 -11.53
N GLN A 149 26.65 -1.19 -10.74
CA GLN A 149 27.59 -0.40 -9.94
C GLN A 149 28.06 -1.14 -8.69
N PHE A 150 27.23 -2.03 -8.16
CA PHE A 150 27.53 -2.86 -6.98
C PHE A 150 27.93 -4.28 -7.37
N ASN A 151 28.33 -4.51 -8.62
CA ASN A 151 28.78 -5.81 -9.08
C ASN A 151 30.14 -6.11 -8.46
N TYR A 152 30.09 -6.69 -7.26
CA TYR A 152 31.26 -7.05 -6.48
C TYR A 152 31.99 -8.20 -7.20
N ASP A 153 33.20 -7.93 -7.68
CA ASP A 153 34.05 -8.96 -8.27
C ASP A 153 35.01 -9.51 -7.21
N PHE A 154 34.82 -10.79 -6.88
CA PHE A 154 35.65 -11.57 -5.94
C PHE A 154 37.08 -11.81 -6.45
N SER A 155 37.47 -11.26 -7.60
CA SER A 155 38.84 -11.34 -8.12
C SER A 155 39.88 -10.82 -7.11
N LEU A 156 39.59 -9.71 -6.42
CA LEU A 156 40.51 -9.15 -5.42
C LEU A 156 40.71 -10.10 -4.23
N GLU A 157 39.63 -10.68 -3.71
CA GLU A 157 39.71 -11.65 -2.60
C GLU A 157 40.46 -12.92 -2.99
N ARG A 158 40.19 -13.46 -4.19
CA ARG A 158 40.94 -14.62 -4.71
C ARG A 158 42.41 -14.32 -4.89
N GLU A 159 42.76 -13.11 -5.28
CA GLU A 159 44.16 -12.70 -5.44
C GLU A 159 44.86 -12.55 -4.09
N ILE A 160 44.18 -11.97 -3.09
CA ILE A 160 44.67 -11.92 -1.69
C ILE A 160 44.89 -13.33 -1.14
N LEU A 161 43.95 -14.26 -1.36
CA LEU A 161 44.11 -15.65 -0.92
C LEU A 161 45.26 -16.38 -1.61
N ARG A 162 45.54 -16.07 -2.89
CA ARG A 162 46.69 -16.64 -3.62
C ARG A 162 48.01 -16.04 -3.19
N ALA A 163 48.02 -14.74 -2.85
CA ALA A 163 49.22 -14.02 -2.45
C ALA A 163 49.59 -14.24 -0.97
N THR A 164 48.64 -14.69 -0.14
CA THR A 164 48.88 -14.97 1.27
C THR A 164 49.51 -16.35 1.42
N PRO A 165 50.76 -16.46 1.92
CA PRO A 165 51.37 -17.76 2.22
C PRO A 165 50.53 -18.51 3.28
N PRO A 166 50.54 -19.85 3.29
CA PRO A 166 49.91 -20.61 4.36
C PRO A 166 50.41 -20.10 5.72
N GLN A 167 49.51 -19.66 6.59
CA GLN A 167 49.85 -19.34 7.98
C GLN A 167 50.28 -20.65 8.64
N ASP A 168 51.55 -20.72 9.02
CA ASP A 168 52.11 -21.85 9.74
C ASP A 168 51.57 -21.80 11.18
N PHE A 169 50.47 -22.50 11.45
CA PHE A 169 49.86 -22.60 12.80
C PHE A 169 50.72 -23.39 13.80
N SER A 170 51.98 -23.69 13.45
CA SER A 170 52.92 -24.46 14.26
C SER A 170 53.62 -23.64 15.36
N SER A 171 53.45 -22.32 15.38
CA SER A 171 54.04 -21.46 16.42
C SER A 171 52.96 -21.00 17.43
N PRO A 172 53.13 -21.30 18.74
CA PRO A 172 52.18 -20.82 19.74
C PRO A 172 52.21 -19.28 19.81
N PRO A 173 51.06 -18.63 20.06
CA PRO A 173 51.00 -17.18 20.17
C PRO A 173 51.88 -16.71 21.33
N ASN A 174 52.80 -15.79 21.03
CA ASN A 174 53.65 -15.15 22.02
C ASN A 174 52.81 -14.10 22.76
N PHE A 175 52.32 -14.45 23.95
CA PHE A 175 51.61 -13.50 24.82
C PHE A 175 52.63 -12.54 25.45
N PRO A 176 52.52 -11.21 25.24
CA PRO A 176 53.37 -10.26 25.94
C PRO A 176 53.01 -10.29 27.45
N GLY A 177 54.04 -10.51 28.27
CA GLY A 177 53.90 -10.71 29.72
C GLY A 177 53.22 -9.55 30.45
N GLU A 178 52.31 -9.91 31.37
CA GLU A 178 51.74 -9.03 32.37
C GLU A 178 52.86 -8.45 33.26
N ASN A 179 53.08 -7.14 33.16
CA ASN A 179 53.81 -6.37 34.16
C ASN A 179 52.94 -6.27 35.42
N ASN A 180 53.15 -7.17 36.38
CA ASN A 180 52.64 -7.01 37.74
C ASN A 180 53.45 -5.93 38.47
N GLY A 181 53.00 -4.68 38.34
CA GLY A 181 53.44 -3.58 39.20
C GLY A 181 52.88 -3.76 40.61
N LEU A 182 53.68 -4.35 41.51
CA LEU A 182 53.53 -4.22 42.95
C LEU A 182 53.72 -2.74 43.32
N VAL A 183 52.70 -2.16 43.95
CA VAL A 183 52.79 -0.85 44.59
C VAL A 183 53.21 -1.13 46.03
N ASP A 184 54.48 -0.89 46.35
CA ASP A 184 54.96 -0.87 47.73
C ASP A 184 54.43 0.39 48.42
N VAL A 185 53.85 0.19 49.59
CA VAL A 185 53.38 1.22 50.51
C VAL A 185 54.46 1.42 51.58
N GLU A 186 55.08 2.60 51.59
CA GLU A 186 55.69 3.23 52.77
C GLU A 186 55.31 4.71 52.84
#